data_AF-Q7P7U2-F1
#
_entry.id   AF-Q7P7U2-F1
#
_cell.length_a   1.000
_cell.length_b   1.000
_cell.length_c   1.000
_cell.angle_alpha   90.00
_cell.angle_beta   90.00
_cell.angle_gamma   90.00
#
_symmetry.space_group_name_H-M   'P 1'
#
loop_
_entity.id
_entity.type
_entity.pdbx_description
1 polymer ?
#
loop_
_entity_poly.entity_id
_entity_poly.type
_entity_poly.pdbx_seq_one_letter_code
_entity_poly.pdbx_strand_id
1 'polypeptide(L)'
;MGESRKHIDYKKGTINLNGVEYPLNDTNFPTINPENPLELLEEEAELLDKLQASFLGSEKLQKHMQLLFAKGGMYLKYNSNLLFHACIPMEPNGEFSKLYVEDGYYKGKALMDKIDNIVRQAYYDRKNVEVNKKHRDFIWYLWAGRLSPLFGKDVMKTFERYFIDDKSTHKEIKNPYHKLINDEKICDKIFEEFGLNPRTSHIINGHIPVKVKEGESPIKANGKLLIIDGGFSRAYQSTTGIAGYTLTYNSYGMKLASHLKFISKEAAIKDGTDMISSHIIVETKSKRMKVKDTDIGKNIQNQINDLKKLLKAYRIGLIKSN
;
A
#
# COMPACT_ATOMS: atom_id res chain seq x y z
N MET A 1 18.02 9.43 3.34
CA MET A 1 18.64 9.80 4.64
C MET A 1 20.13 9.49 4.66
N GLY A 2 20.56 8.25 4.38
CA GLY A 2 21.99 7.91 4.29
C GLY A 2 22.74 8.73 3.22
N GLU A 3 22.25 8.76 1.98
CA GLU A 3 22.94 9.50 0.91
C GLU A 3 23.04 11.01 1.15
N SER A 4 22.05 11.63 1.81
CA SER A 4 22.07 13.05 2.15
C SER A 4 23.33 13.43 2.95
N ARG A 5 23.84 12.52 3.79
CA ARG A 5 25.05 12.74 4.60
C ARG A 5 26.31 12.96 3.75
N LYS A 6 26.37 12.41 2.54
CA LYS A 6 27.50 12.61 1.61
C LYS A 6 27.56 14.01 1.02
N HIS A 7 26.48 14.77 1.13
CA HIS A 7 26.36 16.10 0.53
C HIS A 7 26.43 17.23 1.56
N ILE A 8 26.72 16.89 2.83
CA ILE A 8 26.88 17.85 3.92
C ILE A 8 28.32 18.36 3.94
N ASP A 9 28.47 19.68 3.97
CA ASP A 9 29.69 20.32 4.44
C ASP A 9 29.59 20.47 5.96
N TYR A 10 30.24 19.56 6.68
CA TYR A 10 30.22 19.50 8.14
C TYR A 10 30.95 20.66 8.80
N LYS A 11 31.90 21.32 8.11
CA LYS A 11 32.62 22.48 8.66
C LYS A 11 31.77 23.74 8.54
N LYS A 12 31.09 23.89 7.39
CA LYS A 12 30.21 25.03 7.12
C LYS A 12 28.82 24.88 7.73
N GLY A 13 28.40 23.67 8.07
CA GLY A 13 27.06 23.38 8.58
C GLY A 13 25.98 23.52 7.51
N THR A 14 26.30 23.13 6.27
CA THR A 14 25.42 23.29 5.11
C THR A 14 25.30 22.00 4.33
N ILE A 15 24.25 21.86 3.51
CA ILE A 15 24.06 20.73 2.60
C ILE A 15 23.83 21.24 1.18
N ASN A 16 24.47 20.58 0.20
CA ASN A 16 24.19 20.84 -1.21
C ASN A 16 23.05 19.93 -1.70
N LEU A 17 21.94 20.53 -2.12
CA LEU A 17 20.82 19.84 -2.75
C LEU A 17 20.69 20.35 -4.19
N ASN A 18 21.01 19.50 -5.16
CA ASN A 18 20.90 19.80 -6.59
C ASN A 18 21.61 21.10 -7.01
N GLY A 19 22.78 21.38 -6.43
CA GLY A 19 23.57 22.58 -6.74
C GLY A 19 23.21 23.82 -5.92
N VAL A 20 22.17 23.76 -5.07
CA VAL A 20 21.80 24.83 -4.14
C VAL A 20 22.26 24.46 -2.74
N GLU A 21 22.90 25.40 -2.06
CA GLU A 21 23.40 25.21 -0.70
C GLU A 21 22.38 25.72 0.33
N TYR A 22 22.12 24.89 1.35
CA TYR A 22 21.18 25.20 2.43
C TYR A 22 21.85 25.08 3.80
N PRO A 23 21.61 26.03 4.72
CA PRO A 23 22.06 25.89 6.11
C PRO A 23 21.29 24.78 6.82
N LEU A 24 22.00 24.01 7.64
CA LEU A 24 21.41 23.03 8.54
C LEU A 24 20.97 23.73 9.84
N ASN A 25 19.80 23.34 10.36
CA ASN A 25 19.30 23.86 11.65
C ASN A 25 19.93 23.15 12.87
N ASP A 26 20.53 21.97 12.66
CA ASP A 26 21.35 21.24 13.62
C ASP A 26 22.63 20.77 12.91
N THR A 27 23.77 21.04 13.54
CA THR A 27 25.11 20.74 13.03
C THR A 27 25.90 19.81 13.96
N ASN A 28 25.30 19.37 15.07
CA ASN A 28 25.97 18.53 16.05
C ASN A 28 25.84 17.04 15.67
N PHE A 29 26.85 16.52 14.96
CA PHE A 29 26.90 15.14 14.52
C PHE A 29 28.08 14.38 15.15
N PRO A 30 28.04 14.10 16.47
CA PRO A 30 29.21 13.59 17.20
C PRO A 30 29.63 12.18 16.78
N THR A 31 28.74 11.39 16.18
CA THR A 31 29.02 10.02 15.73
C THR A 31 29.36 9.91 14.25
N ILE A 32 29.34 11.02 13.50
CA ILE A 32 29.61 11.00 12.05
C ILE A 32 31.07 11.33 11.78
N ASN A 33 31.76 10.46 11.05
CA ASN A 33 33.03 10.76 10.41
C ASN A 33 32.80 11.53 9.09
N PRO A 34 33.19 12.82 8.95
CA PRO A 34 32.96 13.60 7.73
C PRO A 34 33.61 13.01 6.48
N GLU A 35 34.74 12.30 6.63
CA GLU A 35 35.45 11.66 5.51
C GLU A 35 34.77 10.36 5.07
N ASN A 36 34.00 9.71 5.96
CA ASN A 36 33.25 8.50 5.68
C ASN A 36 31.86 8.54 6.34
N PRO A 37 30.93 9.39 5.87
CA PRO A 37 29.70 9.73 6.59
C PRO A 37 28.64 8.62 6.62
N LEU A 38 28.91 7.49 5.96
CA LEU A 38 28.09 6.29 5.97
C LEU A 38 28.64 5.19 6.90
N GLU A 39 29.85 5.37 7.43
CA GLU A 39 30.42 4.44 8.38
C GLU A 39 29.63 4.46 9.68
N LEU A 40 29.43 3.28 10.25
CA LEU A 40 28.84 3.11 11.57
C LEU A 40 29.98 3.00 12.57
N LEU A 41 29.78 3.58 13.75
CA LEU A 41 30.63 3.25 14.90
C LEU A 41 30.43 1.77 15.29
N GLU A 42 31.40 1.21 16.00
CA GLU A 42 31.31 -0.17 16.50
C GLU A 42 30.07 -0.35 17.38
N GLU A 43 29.79 0.61 18.25
CA GLU A 43 28.61 0.60 19.12
C GLU A 43 27.29 0.73 18.35
N GLU A 44 27.28 1.49 17.25
CA GLU A 44 26.11 1.61 16.37
C GLU A 44 25.86 0.30 15.62
N ALA A 45 26.91 -0.34 15.11
CA ALA A 45 26.82 -1.65 14.47
C ALA A 45 26.31 -2.72 15.45
N GLU A 46 26.87 -2.78 16.67
CA GLU A 46 26.39 -3.67 17.72
C GLU A 46 24.91 -3.46 18.06
N LEU A 47 24.47 -2.19 18.14
CA LEU A 47 23.08 -1.86 18.41
C LEU A 47 22.16 -2.36 17.28
N LEU A 48 22.55 -2.16 16.03
CA LEU A 48 21.79 -2.65 14.88
C LEU A 48 21.70 -4.18 14.87
N ASP A 49 22.77 -4.88 15.22
CA ASP A 49 22.78 -6.34 15.34
C ASP A 49 21.86 -6.82 16.47
N LYS A 50 21.89 -6.16 17.63
CA LYS A 50 20.97 -6.45 18.75
C LYS A 50 19.50 -6.23 18.36
N LEU A 51 19.21 -5.12 17.67
CA LEU A 51 17.86 -4.84 17.15
C LEU A 51 17.43 -5.92 16.16
N GLN A 52 18.27 -6.22 15.16
CA GLN A 52 18.00 -7.25 14.16
C GLN A 52 17.71 -8.60 14.83
N ALA A 53 18.54 -9.02 15.79
CA ALA A 53 18.35 -10.26 16.55
C ALA A 53 17.02 -10.27 17.31
N SER A 54 16.64 -9.14 17.93
CA SER A 54 15.35 -8.99 18.63
C SER A 54 14.15 -9.16 17.69
N PHE A 55 14.17 -8.50 16.53
CA PHE A 55 13.09 -8.63 15.53
C PHE A 55 13.01 -10.05 14.93
N LEU A 56 14.15 -10.68 14.64
CA LEU A 56 14.19 -12.03 14.08
C LEU A 56 13.82 -13.11 15.12
N GLY A 57 14.21 -12.92 16.38
CA GLY A 57 13.94 -13.83 17.50
C GLY A 57 12.53 -13.73 18.08
N SER A 58 11.79 -12.66 17.78
CA SER A 58 10.42 -12.47 18.27
C SER A 58 9.44 -13.44 17.62
N GLU A 59 9.10 -14.53 18.31
CA GLU A 59 8.16 -15.57 17.84
C GLU A 59 6.81 -14.98 17.39
N LYS A 60 6.27 -14.03 18.16
CA LYS A 60 4.98 -13.38 17.84
C LYS A 60 5.07 -12.59 16.54
N LEU A 61 6.13 -11.82 16.35
CA LEU A 61 6.33 -11.07 15.12
C LEU A 61 6.51 -12.03 13.93
N GLN A 62 7.27 -13.11 14.09
CA GLN A 62 7.44 -14.10 13.04
C GLN A 62 6.10 -14.74 12.63
N LYS A 63 5.24 -15.10 13.59
CA LYS A 63 3.88 -15.59 13.32
C LYS A 63 3.02 -14.58 12.55
N HIS A 64 3.07 -13.30 12.95
CA HIS A 64 2.34 -12.25 12.23
C HIS A 64 2.86 -12.07 10.80
N MET A 65 4.18 -12.04 10.60
CA MET A 65 4.77 -11.92 9.27
C MET A 65 4.42 -13.13 8.39
N GLN A 66 4.45 -14.35 8.94
CA GLN A 66 4.02 -15.55 8.21
C GLN A 66 2.56 -15.45 7.75
N LEU A 67 1.66 -14.95 8.59
CA LEU A 67 0.27 -14.73 8.21
C LEU A 67 0.15 -13.73 7.06
N LEU A 68 0.85 -12.59 7.15
CA LEU A 68 0.87 -11.56 6.11
C LEU A 68 1.41 -12.12 4.80
N PHE A 69 2.48 -12.91 4.82
CA PHE A 69 2.99 -13.56 3.61
C PHE A 69 2.12 -14.73 3.14
N ALA A 70 1.37 -15.41 4.01
CA ALA A 70 0.50 -16.50 3.60
C ALA A 70 -0.82 -16.02 2.96
N LYS A 71 -1.31 -14.83 3.35
CA LYS A 71 -2.65 -14.33 2.98
C LYS A 71 -2.66 -12.98 2.29
N GLY A 72 -1.66 -12.14 2.54
CA GLY A 72 -1.51 -10.84 1.92
C GLY A 72 -0.92 -10.94 0.52
N GLY A 73 -0.99 -9.82 -0.20
CA GLY A 73 -0.35 -9.62 -1.49
C GLY A 73 -0.40 -8.15 -1.89
N MET A 74 0.28 -7.80 -2.97
CA MET A 74 0.32 -6.42 -3.48
C MET A 74 -1.06 -5.86 -3.89
N TYR A 75 -1.98 -6.74 -4.28
CA TYR A 75 -3.38 -6.42 -4.54
C TYR A 75 -4.26 -7.66 -4.29
N LEU A 76 -5.57 -7.45 -4.17
CA LEU A 76 -6.56 -8.52 -4.08
C LEU A 76 -7.73 -8.23 -5.02
N LYS A 77 -8.13 -9.25 -5.80
CA LYS A 77 -9.39 -9.23 -6.54
C LYS A 77 -10.41 -10.10 -5.82
N TYR A 78 -11.56 -9.54 -5.48
CA TYR A 78 -12.60 -10.29 -4.77
C TYR A 78 -14.01 -9.76 -5.07
N ASN A 79 -14.84 -10.60 -5.69
CA ASN A 79 -16.23 -10.32 -6.05
C ASN A 79 -16.42 -9.00 -6.81
N SER A 80 -15.60 -8.80 -7.85
CA SER A 80 -15.47 -7.59 -8.66
C SER A 80 -14.87 -6.37 -7.93
N ASN A 81 -14.36 -6.52 -6.72
CA ASN A 81 -13.60 -5.45 -6.06
C ASN A 81 -12.11 -5.64 -6.30
N LEU A 82 -11.40 -4.55 -6.59
CA LEU A 82 -9.94 -4.50 -6.64
C LEU A 82 -9.43 -3.74 -5.42
N LEU A 83 -8.68 -4.41 -4.56
CA LEU A 83 -8.11 -3.84 -3.34
C LEU A 83 -6.60 -3.66 -3.52
N PHE A 84 -6.08 -2.48 -3.22
CA PHE A 84 -4.63 -2.23 -3.09
C PHE A 84 -4.36 -1.03 -2.18
N HIS A 85 -3.17 -0.97 -1.60
CA HIS A 85 -2.88 -0.01 -0.52
C HIS A 85 -2.71 1.44 -0.98
N ALA A 86 -1.66 1.77 -1.74
CA ALA A 86 -1.34 3.17 -2.05
C ALA A 86 -1.68 3.57 -3.49
N CYS A 87 -0.92 3.08 -4.49
CA CYS A 87 -1.16 3.48 -5.87
C CYS A 87 -0.77 2.40 -6.88
N ILE A 88 -1.22 2.61 -8.13
CA ILE A 88 -0.66 1.93 -9.30
C ILE A 88 0.14 3.00 -10.05
N PRO A 89 1.48 2.88 -10.17
CA PRO A 89 2.32 3.91 -10.77
C PRO A 89 1.86 4.30 -12.17
N MET A 90 1.66 5.60 -12.40
CA MET A 90 1.21 6.16 -13.67
C MET A 90 2.05 7.34 -14.11
N GLU A 91 2.12 7.51 -15.42
CA GLU A 91 2.61 8.70 -16.09
C GLU A 91 1.52 9.79 -16.15
N PRO A 92 1.88 11.07 -16.36
CA PRO A 92 0.90 12.16 -16.45
C PRO A 92 -0.16 12.01 -17.55
N ASN A 93 0.12 11.20 -18.59
CA ASN A 93 -0.81 10.91 -19.68
C ASN A 93 -1.79 9.76 -19.38
N GLY A 94 -1.74 9.16 -18.19
CA GLY A 94 -2.60 8.03 -17.81
C GLY A 94 -2.11 6.66 -18.26
N GLU A 95 -0.92 6.55 -18.86
CA GLU A 95 -0.25 5.27 -19.06
C GLU A 95 0.37 4.75 -17.75
N PHE A 96 0.41 3.42 -17.59
CA PHE A 96 1.12 2.82 -16.46
C PHE A 96 2.62 3.03 -16.62
N SER A 97 3.27 3.51 -15.55
CA SER A 97 4.72 3.70 -15.52
C SER A 97 5.43 2.35 -15.65
N LYS A 98 6.56 2.35 -16.35
CA LYS A 98 7.43 1.18 -16.50
C LYS A 98 8.56 1.24 -15.48
N LEU A 99 8.78 0.13 -14.76
CA LEU A 99 9.93 -0.04 -13.87
C LEU A 99 10.76 -1.24 -14.35
N TYR A 100 12.07 -1.04 -14.48
CA TYR A 100 12.99 -2.14 -14.73
C TYR A 100 13.24 -2.89 -13.44
N VAL A 101 12.96 -4.19 -13.43
CA VAL A 101 13.13 -5.06 -12.26
C VAL A 101 13.79 -6.35 -12.74
N GLU A 102 15.06 -6.53 -12.37
CA GLU A 102 15.91 -7.70 -12.68
C GLU A 102 16.13 -7.98 -14.18
N ASP A 103 15.12 -8.54 -14.83
CA ASP A 103 15.14 -9.16 -16.16
C ASP A 103 14.32 -8.39 -17.20
N GLY A 104 13.61 -7.33 -16.81
CA GLY A 104 12.87 -6.53 -17.78
C GLY A 104 12.08 -5.36 -17.21
N TYR A 105 11.38 -4.67 -18.11
CA TYR A 105 10.45 -3.61 -17.77
C TYR A 105 9.04 -4.15 -17.52
N TYR A 106 8.49 -3.85 -16.36
CA TYR A 106 7.13 -4.20 -15.98
C TYR A 106 6.30 -2.95 -15.72
N LYS A 107 4.98 -3.06 -15.93
CA LYS A 107 4.00 -2.00 -15.63
C LYS A 107 2.66 -2.62 -15.19
N GLY A 108 1.76 -1.80 -14.64
CA GLY A 108 0.40 -2.23 -14.32
C GLY A 108 0.36 -3.47 -13.43
N LYS A 109 -0.49 -4.44 -13.79
CA LYS A 109 -0.65 -5.70 -13.04
C LYS A 109 0.66 -6.51 -13.04
N ALA A 110 1.36 -6.57 -14.18
CA ALA A 110 2.58 -7.35 -14.29
C ALA A 110 3.69 -6.85 -13.34
N LEU A 111 3.77 -5.53 -13.12
CA LEU A 111 4.67 -4.95 -12.13
C LEU A 111 4.28 -5.38 -10.71
N MET A 112 2.99 -5.30 -10.37
CA MET A 112 2.50 -5.70 -9.05
C MET A 112 2.77 -7.19 -8.76
N ASP A 113 2.58 -8.06 -9.76
CA ASP A 113 2.88 -9.50 -9.66
C ASP A 113 4.39 -9.76 -9.48
N LYS A 114 5.25 -9.07 -10.24
CA LYS A 114 6.72 -9.18 -10.13
C LYS A 114 7.20 -8.73 -8.75
N ILE A 115 6.67 -7.62 -8.24
CA ILE A 115 6.96 -7.13 -6.89
C ILE A 115 6.53 -8.17 -5.85
N ASP A 116 5.30 -8.69 -5.92
CA ASP A 116 4.80 -9.68 -4.96
C ASP A 116 5.70 -10.92 -4.90
N ASN A 117 6.19 -11.38 -6.06
CA ASN A 117 7.13 -12.50 -6.15
C ASN A 117 8.47 -12.17 -5.47
N ILE A 118 9.10 -11.04 -5.80
CA ILE A 118 10.38 -10.64 -5.20
C ILE A 118 10.28 -10.51 -3.69
N VAL A 119 9.23 -9.87 -3.17
CA VAL A 119 9.07 -9.68 -1.71
C VAL A 119 8.89 -11.04 -1.00
N ARG A 120 8.18 -12.00 -1.62
CA ARG A 120 8.07 -13.37 -1.09
C ARG A 120 9.40 -14.11 -1.11
N GLN A 121 10.12 -14.05 -2.23
CA GLN A 121 11.46 -14.65 -2.33
C GLN A 121 12.39 -14.06 -1.28
N ALA A 122 12.38 -12.73 -1.10
CA ALA A 122 13.17 -12.06 -0.08
C ALA A 122 12.87 -12.58 1.34
N TYR A 123 11.60 -12.84 1.63
CA TYR A 123 11.17 -13.32 2.93
C TYR A 123 11.50 -14.80 3.18
N TYR A 124 11.23 -15.68 2.21
CA TYR A 124 11.42 -17.13 2.36
C TYR A 124 12.89 -17.54 2.20
N ASP A 125 13.65 -16.84 1.36
CA ASP A 125 15.09 -17.10 1.14
C ASP A 125 15.98 -16.26 2.07
N ARG A 126 15.45 -15.73 3.17
CA ARG A 126 16.16 -14.82 4.10
C ARG A 126 17.45 -15.37 4.72
N LYS A 127 17.66 -16.69 4.64
CA LYS A 127 18.89 -17.35 5.10
C LYS A 127 20.03 -17.32 4.06
N ASN A 128 19.74 -17.06 2.79
CA ASN A 128 20.74 -16.97 1.73
C ASN A 128 21.10 -15.50 1.46
N VAL A 129 22.08 -14.97 2.20
CA VAL A 129 22.38 -13.53 2.25
C VAL A 129 22.82 -12.97 0.90
N GLU A 130 23.65 -13.69 0.14
CA GLU A 130 24.21 -13.21 -1.14
C GLU A 130 23.16 -13.12 -2.25
N VAL A 131 22.34 -14.17 -2.42
CA VAL A 131 21.26 -14.17 -3.43
C VAL A 131 20.17 -13.16 -3.07
N ASN A 132 19.92 -12.97 -1.78
CA ASN A 132 18.81 -12.15 -1.29
C ASN A 132 19.16 -10.66 -1.16
N LYS A 133 20.43 -10.26 -1.29
CA LYS A 133 20.82 -8.85 -1.14
C LYS A 133 20.02 -7.92 -2.07
N LYS A 134 19.94 -8.26 -3.37
CA LYS A 134 19.18 -7.47 -4.35
C LYS A 134 17.69 -7.40 -4.03
N HIS A 135 17.08 -8.51 -3.59
CA HIS A 135 15.67 -8.52 -3.22
C HIS A 135 15.40 -7.70 -1.94
N ARG A 136 16.31 -7.73 -0.96
CA ARG A 136 16.24 -6.90 0.25
C ARG A 136 16.38 -5.41 -0.08
N ASP A 137 17.32 -5.06 -0.94
CA ASP A 137 17.49 -3.69 -1.44
C ASP A 137 16.22 -3.24 -2.20
N PHE A 138 15.57 -4.16 -2.91
CA PHE A 138 14.31 -3.88 -3.58
C PHE A 138 13.15 -3.66 -2.59
N ILE A 139 13.07 -4.41 -1.48
CA ILE A 139 12.10 -4.12 -0.40
C ILE A 139 12.33 -2.71 0.15
N TRP A 140 13.59 -2.31 0.35
CA TRP A 140 13.91 -0.95 0.76
C TRP A 140 13.49 0.08 -0.28
N TYR A 141 13.70 -0.21 -1.58
CA TYR A 141 13.18 0.62 -2.68
C TYR A 141 11.66 0.76 -2.60
N LEU A 142 10.89 -0.26 -2.23
CA LEU A 142 9.44 -0.13 -2.09
C LEU A 142 9.03 0.90 -1.03
N TRP A 143 9.87 1.18 -0.04
CA TRP A 143 9.56 2.18 0.98
C TRP A 143 9.68 3.63 0.47
N ALA A 144 10.64 3.93 -0.40
CA ALA A 144 11.00 5.32 -0.75
C ALA A 144 11.21 5.58 -2.25
N GLY A 145 11.08 4.56 -3.09
CA GLY A 145 11.33 4.62 -4.51
C GLY A 145 10.21 5.33 -5.29
N ARG A 146 10.60 6.17 -6.26
CA ARG A 146 9.68 7.04 -7.00
C ARG A 146 8.52 6.33 -7.71
N LEU A 147 8.77 5.10 -8.18
CA LEU A 147 7.77 4.25 -8.87
C LEU A 147 7.28 3.11 -7.97
N SER A 148 7.53 3.19 -6.66
CA SER A 148 6.98 2.21 -5.73
C SER A 148 5.46 2.38 -5.61
N PRO A 149 4.67 1.30 -5.81
CA PRO A 149 3.23 1.31 -5.56
C PRO A 149 2.85 1.46 -4.08
N LEU A 150 3.83 1.47 -3.16
CA LEU A 150 3.62 1.62 -1.71
C LEU A 150 4.04 3.01 -1.18
N PHE A 151 4.83 3.76 -1.95
CA PHE A 151 5.30 5.10 -1.55
C PHE A 151 4.51 6.23 -2.22
N GLY A 152 4.28 6.14 -3.54
CA GLY A 152 3.41 7.07 -4.27
C GLY A 152 3.90 8.51 -4.39
N LYS A 153 5.19 8.77 -4.17
CA LYS A 153 5.81 10.11 -4.32
C LYS A 153 7.16 9.99 -5.03
N ASP A 154 7.69 11.10 -5.51
CA ASP A 154 8.95 11.19 -6.25
C ASP A 154 10.19 10.92 -5.38
N VAL A 155 10.24 11.49 -4.19
CA VAL A 155 11.38 11.37 -3.27
C VAL A 155 10.92 11.56 -1.82
N MET A 156 11.56 10.84 -0.90
CA MET A 156 11.37 11.01 0.54
C MET A 156 12.14 12.24 1.03
N LYS A 157 11.45 13.26 1.52
CA LYS A 157 12.04 14.53 2.02
C LYS A 157 12.21 14.58 3.54
N THR A 158 12.35 13.43 4.19
CA THR A 158 12.46 13.35 5.66
C THR A 158 13.70 14.05 6.17
N PHE A 159 14.86 13.94 5.51
CA PHE A 159 16.06 14.62 5.97
C PHE A 159 15.86 16.14 5.97
N GLU A 160 15.39 16.68 4.84
CA GLU A 160 15.15 18.10 4.64
C GLU A 160 14.14 18.64 5.66
N ARG A 161 13.08 17.90 5.98
CA ARG A 161 12.08 18.28 6.99
C ARG A 161 12.63 18.43 8.40
N TYR A 162 13.65 17.64 8.75
CA TYR A 162 14.24 17.66 10.08
C TYR A 162 15.36 18.69 10.16
N PHE A 163 16.20 18.77 9.13
CA PHE A 163 17.48 19.48 9.20
C PHE A 163 17.52 20.82 8.44
N ILE A 164 16.49 21.18 7.67
CA ILE A 164 16.48 22.41 6.86
C ILE A 164 15.19 23.18 7.13
N ASP A 165 15.31 24.44 7.55
CA ASP A 165 14.15 25.28 7.87
C ASP A 165 13.39 25.76 6.62
N ASP A 166 14.07 25.85 5.47
CA ASP A 166 13.43 26.22 4.21
C ASP A 166 12.47 25.12 3.73
N LYS A 167 11.17 25.38 3.95
CA LYS A 167 10.05 24.53 3.57
C LYS A 167 9.94 24.27 2.06
N SER A 168 10.60 25.05 1.22
CA SER A 168 10.66 24.79 -0.22
C SER A 168 11.26 23.41 -0.52
N THR A 169 12.21 22.97 0.32
CA THR A 169 12.91 21.68 0.22
C THR A 169 12.07 20.48 0.67
N HIS A 170 10.95 20.71 1.37
CA HIS A 170 10.12 19.65 1.97
C HIS A 170 9.06 19.08 1.02
N LYS A 171 8.92 19.68 -0.17
CA LYS A 171 7.90 19.33 -1.15
C LYS A 171 8.20 17.97 -1.76
N GLU A 172 7.21 17.08 -1.70
CA GLU A 172 7.22 15.77 -2.34
C GLU A 172 6.13 15.76 -3.40
N ILE A 173 6.50 15.45 -4.63
CA ILE A 173 5.58 15.40 -5.76
C ILE A 173 4.92 14.02 -5.77
N LYS A 174 3.59 14.00 -5.61
CA LYS A 174 2.80 12.77 -5.66
C LYS A 174 2.85 12.16 -7.07
N ASN A 175 2.86 10.84 -7.13
CA ASN A 175 2.71 10.11 -8.38
C ASN A 175 1.41 10.57 -9.10
N PRO A 176 1.44 10.76 -10.44
CA PRO A 176 0.27 11.19 -11.23
C PRO A 176 -1.02 10.42 -10.96
N TYR A 177 -0.92 9.14 -10.59
CA TYR A 177 -2.04 8.29 -10.16
C TYR A 177 -2.99 9.03 -9.20
N HIS A 178 -2.47 9.74 -8.18
CA HIS A 178 -3.31 10.34 -7.14
C HIS A 178 -4.25 11.45 -7.67
N LYS A 179 -3.90 12.07 -8.81
CA LYS A 179 -4.77 13.01 -9.50
C LYS A 179 -5.69 12.28 -10.48
N LEU A 180 -5.11 11.35 -11.26
CA LEU A 180 -5.77 10.68 -12.38
C LEU A 180 -6.87 9.70 -11.94
N ILE A 181 -6.72 9.05 -10.79
CA ILE A 181 -7.68 8.05 -10.28
C ILE A 181 -9.08 8.61 -10.01
N ASN A 182 -9.25 9.94 -10.00
CA ASN A 182 -10.56 10.58 -9.85
C ASN A 182 -11.38 10.54 -11.16
N ASP A 183 -10.76 10.23 -12.30
CA ASP A 183 -11.41 10.06 -13.60
C ASP A 183 -11.90 8.62 -13.78
N GLU A 184 -13.17 8.47 -14.17
CA GLU A 184 -13.81 7.19 -14.44
C GLU A 184 -13.05 6.36 -15.49
N LYS A 185 -12.49 7.01 -16.53
CA LYS A 185 -11.74 6.31 -17.59
C LYS A 185 -10.46 5.66 -17.08
N ILE A 186 -9.83 6.29 -16.07
CA ILE A 186 -8.61 5.75 -15.45
C ILE A 186 -8.96 4.55 -14.57
N CYS A 187 -10.06 4.63 -13.81
CA CYS A 187 -10.59 3.48 -13.09
C CYS A 187 -10.91 2.31 -14.04
N ASP A 188 -11.56 2.59 -15.18
CA ASP A 188 -11.91 1.58 -16.18
C ASP A 188 -10.67 0.89 -16.75
N LYS A 189 -9.65 1.66 -17.10
CA LYS A 189 -8.36 1.15 -17.55
C LYS A 189 -7.69 0.24 -16.50
N ILE A 190 -7.75 0.62 -15.22
CA ILE A 190 -7.25 -0.23 -14.12
C ILE A 190 -8.06 -1.52 -14.03
N PHE A 191 -9.40 -1.46 -14.10
CA PHE A 191 -10.20 -2.68 -14.06
C PHE A 191 -9.83 -3.65 -15.18
N GLU A 192 -9.70 -3.15 -16.41
CA GLU A 192 -9.31 -3.95 -17.57
C GLU A 192 -7.92 -4.57 -17.42
N GLU A 193 -6.92 -3.78 -16.98
CA GLU A 193 -5.56 -4.26 -16.69
C GLU A 193 -5.55 -5.42 -15.68
N PHE A 194 -6.48 -5.40 -14.72
CA PHE A 194 -6.61 -6.43 -13.70
C PHE A 194 -7.61 -7.54 -14.07
N GLY A 195 -8.19 -7.51 -15.26
CA GLY A 195 -9.16 -8.50 -15.75
C GLY A 195 -10.51 -8.45 -15.03
N LEU A 196 -10.96 -7.25 -14.67
CA LEU A 196 -12.24 -6.96 -14.02
C LEU A 196 -13.16 -6.21 -14.98
N ASN A 197 -14.47 -6.23 -14.70
CA ASN A 197 -15.48 -5.59 -15.56
C ASN A 197 -15.73 -4.14 -15.10
N PRO A 198 -15.39 -3.12 -15.90
CA PRO A 198 -15.53 -1.71 -15.52
C PRO A 198 -16.95 -1.23 -15.16
N ARG A 199 -17.98 -1.97 -15.58
CA ARG A 199 -19.39 -1.62 -15.31
C ARG A 199 -19.87 -2.04 -13.92
N THR A 200 -19.15 -2.93 -13.26
CA THR A 200 -19.61 -3.60 -12.03
C THR A 200 -18.54 -3.72 -10.97
N SER A 201 -17.36 -3.17 -11.24
CA SER A 201 -16.19 -3.30 -10.38
C SER A 201 -15.90 -2.00 -9.65
N HIS A 202 -15.24 -2.15 -8.51
CA HIS A 202 -14.92 -1.06 -7.59
C HIS A 202 -13.47 -1.17 -7.17
N ILE A 203 -12.77 -0.04 -7.14
CA ILE A 203 -11.46 0.07 -6.53
C ILE A 203 -11.69 0.41 -5.05
N ILE A 204 -11.08 -0.36 -4.16
CA ILE A 204 -11.02 -0.08 -2.74
C ILE A 204 -9.56 0.24 -2.41
N ASN A 205 -9.29 1.50 -2.07
CA ASN A 205 -7.93 2.01 -1.91
C ASN A 205 -7.75 2.68 -0.54
N GLY A 206 -6.54 2.63 0.00
CA GLY A 206 -6.17 3.23 1.29
C GLY A 206 -5.06 4.28 1.14
N HIS A 207 -4.23 4.42 2.17
CA HIS A 207 -2.98 5.18 2.21
C HIS A 207 -3.09 6.71 2.30
N ILE A 208 -4.03 7.33 1.59
CA ILE A 208 -4.26 8.78 1.69
C ILE A 208 -5.51 9.05 2.54
N PRO A 209 -5.37 9.79 3.66
CA PRO A 209 -6.50 10.14 4.50
C PRO A 209 -7.46 11.07 3.73
N VAL A 210 -8.75 10.75 3.80
CA VAL A 210 -9.81 11.61 3.26
C VAL A 210 -10.03 12.80 4.18
N LYS A 211 -9.91 14.01 3.65
CA LYS A 211 -10.08 15.25 4.40
C LYS A 211 -11.55 15.70 4.39
N VAL A 212 -12.38 15.03 5.18
CA VAL A 212 -13.82 15.31 5.25
C VAL A 212 -14.11 16.76 5.67
N LYS A 213 -13.29 17.33 6.55
CA LYS A 213 -13.39 18.74 6.96
C LYS A 213 -13.24 19.73 5.79
N GLU A 214 -12.48 19.36 4.77
CA GLU A 214 -12.26 20.17 3.56
C GLU A 214 -13.32 19.85 2.47
N GLY A 215 -14.33 19.04 2.77
CA GLY A 215 -15.39 18.64 1.83
C GLY A 215 -15.02 17.48 0.90
N GLU A 216 -13.90 16.80 1.14
CA GLU A 216 -13.48 15.67 0.30
C GLU A 216 -14.40 14.45 0.50
N SER A 217 -14.88 13.88 -0.60
CA SER A 217 -15.67 12.64 -0.59
C SER A 217 -14.77 11.39 -0.63
N PRO A 218 -15.06 10.35 0.18
CA PRO A 218 -14.39 9.06 0.08
C PRO A 218 -14.83 8.27 -1.16
N ILE A 219 -15.93 8.67 -1.80
CA ILE A 219 -16.42 8.08 -3.06
C ILE A 219 -16.05 9.02 -4.19
N LYS A 220 -15.29 8.50 -5.16
CA LYS A 220 -14.78 9.26 -6.31
C LYS A 220 -15.04 8.50 -7.61
N ALA A 221 -14.73 9.13 -8.74
CA ALA A 221 -14.89 8.55 -10.07
C ALA A 221 -16.28 7.92 -10.28
N ASN A 222 -17.33 8.68 -9.95
CA ASN A 222 -18.73 8.27 -10.10
C ASN A 222 -19.07 6.92 -9.42
N GLY A 223 -18.52 6.69 -8.22
CA GLY A 223 -18.75 5.45 -7.45
C GLY A 223 -17.71 4.37 -7.66
N LYS A 224 -16.86 4.45 -8.68
CA LYS A 224 -15.88 3.39 -9.00
C LYS A 224 -14.68 3.34 -8.04
N LEU A 225 -14.37 4.43 -7.35
CA LEU A 225 -13.29 4.48 -6.36
C LEU A 225 -13.86 4.73 -4.96
N LEU A 226 -13.54 3.83 -4.04
CA LEU A 226 -13.88 3.91 -2.62
C LEU A 226 -12.60 3.99 -1.80
N ILE A 227 -12.39 5.13 -1.15
CA ILE A 227 -11.26 5.33 -0.24
C ILE A 227 -11.69 4.97 1.17
N ILE A 228 -11.00 3.99 1.76
CA ILE A 228 -11.34 3.43 3.08
C ILE A 228 -10.31 3.78 4.14
N ASP A 229 -9.46 4.78 3.90
CA ASP A 229 -8.39 5.13 4.83
C ASP A 229 -8.96 5.71 6.13
N GLY A 230 -8.57 5.09 7.24
CA GLY A 230 -9.22 5.25 8.54
C GLY A 230 -8.42 6.18 9.43
N GLY A 231 -9.03 7.28 9.86
CA GLY A 231 -8.53 8.17 10.93
C GLY A 231 -8.47 7.53 12.33
N PHE A 232 -8.30 6.21 12.43
CA PHE A 232 -8.26 5.49 13.70
C PHE A 232 -7.03 5.88 14.53
N SER A 233 -5.93 6.22 13.87
CA SER A 233 -4.76 6.80 14.55
C SER A 233 -5.07 8.22 15.02
N ARG A 234 -4.83 8.46 16.32
CA ARG A 234 -5.03 9.75 16.99
C ARG A 234 -4.33 10.91 16.25
N ALA A 235 -3.16 10.64 15.68
CA ALA A 235 -2.38 11.64 14.94
C ALA A 235 -3.10 12.17 13.68
N TYR A 236 -3.95 11.36 13.04
CA TYR A 236 -4.64 11.73 11.81
C TYR A 236 -6.03 12.33 12.02
N GLN A 237 -6.62 12.17 13.20
CA GLN A 237 -7.97 12.67 13.52
C GLN A 237 -8.10 14.20 13.41
N SER A 238 -7.03 14.95 13.65
CA SER A 238 -7.01 16.41 13.46
C SER A 238 -7.24 16.79 12.00
N THR A 239 -6.67 15.99 11.09
CA THR A 239 -6.65 16.17 9.64
C THR A 239 -7.91 15.63 8.96
N THR A 240 -8.34 14.41 9.29
CA THR A 240 -9.51 13.77 8.64
C THR A 240 -10.84 14.32 9.15
N GLY A 241 -10.92 14.67 10.44
CA GLY A 241 -12.16 15.07 11.11
C GLY A 241 -13.06 13.93 11.57
N ILE A 242 -12.75 12.68 11.19
CA ILE A 242 -13.50 11.47 11.53
C ILE A 242 -12.57 10.38 12.10
N ALA A 243 -13.12 9.37 12.76
CA ALA A 243 -12.37 8.22 13.28
C ALA A 243 -12.09 7.16 12.20
N GLY A 244 -12.69 7.26 11.01
CA GLY A 244 -12.41 6.42 9.86
C GLY A 244 -13.68 5.88 9.20
N TYR A 245 -13.50 4.94 8.28
CA TYR A 245 -14.58 4.31 7.53
C TYR A 245 -14.63 2.80 7.75
N THR A 246 -15.83 2.23 7.63
CA THR A 246 -16.03 0.79 7.50
C THR A 246 -16.83 0.52 6.24
N LEU A 247 -16.23 -0.24 5.32
CA LEU A 247 -16.91 -0.73 4.14
C LEU A 247 -17.44 -2.14 4.40
N THR A 248 -18.75 -2.32 4.25
CA THR A 248 -19.41 -3.63 4.32
C THR A 248 -19.92 -4.02 2.94
N TYR A 249 -19.74 -5.29 2.58
CA TYR A 249 -20.15 -5.86 1.30
C TYR A 249 -20.96 -7.13 1.53
N ASN A 250 -22.15 -7.21 0.94
CA ASN A 250 -22.98 -8.42 0.98
C ASN A 250 -23.79 -8.59 -0.32
N SER A 251 -24.68 -9.58 -0.36
CA SER A 251 -25.47 -9.89 -1.56
C SER A 251 -26.37 -8.74 -2.06
N TYR A 252 -26.68 -7.76 -1.19
CA TYR A 252 -27.53 -6.62 -1.50
C TYR A 252 -26.74 -5.40 -2.01
N GLY A 253 -25.45 -5.30 -1.70
CA GLY A 253 -24.61 -4.19 -2.15
C GLY A 253 -23.52 -3.82 -1.17
N MET A 254 -23.06 -2.57 -1.29
CA MET A 254 -21.99 -1.97 -0.51
C MET A 254 -22.54 -0.90 0.41
N LYS A 255 -22.05 -0.84 1.65
CA LYS A 255 -22.30 0.29 2.56
C LYS A 255 -20.99 0.79 3.13
N LEU A 256 -20.72 2.06 2.94
CA LEU A 256 -19.59 2.77 3.55
C LEU A 256 -20.10 3.59 4.72
N ALA A 257 -19.80 3.15 5.94
CA ALA A 257 -20.13 3.86 7.17
C ALA A 257 -18.95 4.73 7.61
N SER A 258 -19.19 6.00 7.94
CA SER A 258 -18.22 6.89 8.57
C SER A 258 -18.40 6.94 10.08
N HIS A 259 -17.31 6.83 10.82
CA HIS A 259 -17.31 6.85 12.28
C HIS A 259 -16.87 8.21 12.81
N LEU A 260 -17.66 8.79 13.71
CA LEU A 260 -17.27 10.01 14.42
C LEU A 260 -16.22 9.71 15.49
N LYS A 261 -15.57 10.78 15.96
CA LYS A 261 -14.55 10.69 17.00
C LYS A 261 -15.16 10.21 18.31
N PHE A 262 -14.46 9.31 18.97
CA PHE A 262 -14.70 9.01 20.37
C PHE A 262 -14.11 10.17 21.21
N ILE A 263 -14.97 10.88 21.96
CA ILE A 263 -14.56 12.08 22.72
C ILE A 263 -13.82 11.67 23.99
N SER A 264 -14.48 10.92 24.89
CA SER A 264 -13.87 10.29 26.06
C SER A 264 -14.81 9.26 26.68
N LYS A 265 -14.29 8.41 27.58
CA LYS A 265 -15.10 7.45 28.33
C LYS A 265 -16.09 8.16 29.24
N GLU A 266 -15.65 9.24 29.88
CA GLU A 266 -16.44 10.05 30.79
C GLU A 266 -17.60 10.75 30.06
N ALA A 267 -17.36 11.30 28.87
CA ALA A 267 -18.39 11.91 28.04
C ALA A 267 -19.40 10.87 27.54
N ALA A 268 -18.94 9.69 27.09
CA ALA A 268 -19.82 8.61 26.66
C ALA A 268 -20.75 8.13 27.79
N ILE A 269 -20.23 7.99 29.01
CA ILE A 269 -21.02 7.59 30.20
C ILE A 269 -21.98 8.70 30.61
N LYS A 270 -21.52 9.96 30.64
CA LYS A 270 -22.30 11.12 31.09
C LYS A 270 -23.43 11.48 30.13
N ASP A 271 -23.13 11.49 28.84
CA ASP A 271 -24.05 11.94 27.80
C ASP A 271 -24.86 10.78 27.20
N GLY A 272 -24.62 9.54 27.64
CA GLY A 272 -25.26 8.34 27.11
C GLY A 272 -25.00 8.11 25.62
N THR A 273 -23.90 8.67 25.10
CA THR A 273 -23.58 8.65 23.66
C THR A 273 -22.76 7.40 23.32
N ASP A 274 -23.32 6.55 22.46
CA ASP A 274 -22.61 5.43 21.84
C ASP A 274 -21.80 5.91 20.62
N MET A 275 -21.01 5.05 19.98
CA MET A 275 -20.21 5.36 18.80
C MET A 275 -21.13 5.77 17.61
N ILE A 276 -21.35 7.08 17.45
CA ILE A 276 -22.26 7.61 16.42
C ILE A 276 -21.63 7.40 15.03
N SER A 277 -22.19 6.45 14.28
CA SER A 277 -21.96 6.31 12.84
C SER A 277 -22.85 7.33 12.12
N SER A 278 -22.27 8.37 11.54
CA SER A 278 -23.06 9.54 11.06
C SER A 278 -23.45 9.47 9.58
N HIS A 279 -22.61 8.88 8.71
CA HIS A 279 -22.90 8.78 7.28
C HIS A 279 -22.73 7.35 6.80
N ILE A 280 -23.85 6.72 6.43
CA ILE A 280 -23.87 5.43 5.74
C ILE A 280 -24.19 5.73 4.28
N ILE A 281 -23.19 5.70 3.42
CA ILE A 281 -23.40 5.81 1.97
C ILE A 281 -23.60 4.40 1.43
N VAL A 282 -24.76 4.15 0.82
CA VAL A 282 -25.15 2.83 0.31
C VAL A 282 -25.09 2.84 -1.19
N GLU A 283 -24.23 2.02 -1.76
CA GLU A 283 -24.35 1.63 -3.16
C GLU A 283 -25.17 0.34 -3.24
N THR A 284 -26.39 0.47 -3.74
CA THR A 284 -27.32 -0.64 -3.85
C THR A 284 -27.14 -1.28 -5.22
N LYS A 285 -26.81 -2.58 -5.28
CA LYS A 285 -26.79 -3.27 -6.58
C LYS A 285 -28.23 -3.41 -7.06
N SER A 286 -28.48 -3.08 -8.32
CA SER A 286 -29.80 -3.23 -8.96
C SER A 286 -30.29 -4.69 -9.00
N LYS A 287 -29.36 -5.65 -8.87
CA LYS A 287 -29.65 -7.09 -8.82
C LYS A 287 -28.86 -7.76 -7.69
N ARG A 288 -29.57 -8.52 -6.86
CA ARG A 288 -28.97 -9.32 -5.78
C ARG A 288 -27.96 -10.33 -6.34
N MET A 289 -26.77 -10.37 -5.77
CA MET A 289 -25.77 -11.36 -6.11
C MET A 289 -26.12 -12.74 -5.53
N LYS A 290 -25.95 -13.77 -6.34
CA LYS A 290 -26.07 -15.18 -5.93
C LYS A 290 -24.68 -15.78 -5.72
N VAL A 291 -24.63 -16.91 -5.00
CA VAL A 291 -23.36 -17.64 -4.76
C VAL A 291 -22.62 -17.90 -6.08
N LYS A 292 -23.32 -18.33 -7.13
CA LYS A 292 -22.73 -18.59 -8.46
C LYS A 292 -22.04 -17.37 -9.11
N ASP A 293 -22.41 -16.16 -8.70
CA ASP A 293 -21.87 -14.91 -9.26
C ASP A 293 -20.57 -14.51 -8.52
N THR A 294 -20.31 -15.08 -7.34
CA THR A 294 -19.10 -14.86 -6.54
C THR A 294 -17.90 -15.61 -7.10
N ASP A 295 -16.69 -15.19 -6.74
CA ASP A 295 -15.47 -15.88 -7.18
C ASP A 295 -15.39 -17.31 -6.65
N ILE A 296 -15.86 -17.54 -5.42
CA ILE A 296 -16.01 -18.89 -4.84
C ILE A 296 -17.00 -19.72 -5.67
N GLY A 297 -18.16 -19.14 -6.03
CA GLY A 297 -19.15 -19.84 -6.84
C GLY A 297 -18.65 -20.20 -8.24
N LYS A 298 -17.86 -19.32 -8.87
CA LYS A 298 -17.19 -19.62 -10.15
C LYS A 298 -16.21 -20.79 -10.00
N ASN A 299 -15.43 -20.82 -8.92
CA ASN A 299 -14.51 -21.93 -8.65
C ASN A 299 -15.26 -23.26 -8.44
N ILE A 300 -16.31 -23.26 -7.62
CA ILE A 300 -17.19 -24.43 -7.44
C ILE A 300 -17.78 -24.89 -8.78
N GLN A 301 -18.23 -23.95 -9.62
CA GLN A 301 -18.77 -24.28 -10.94
C GLN A 301 -17.72 -24.92 -11.86
N ASN A 302 -16.47 -24.46 -11.82
CA ASN A 302 -15.36 -25.06 -12.56
C ASN A 302 -15.09 -26.48 -12.07
N GLN A 303 -15.02 -26.70 -10.75
CA GLN A 303 -14.87 -28.05 -10.17
C GLN A 303 -15.99 -28.99 -10.61
N ILE A 304 -17.25 -28.53 -10.59
CA ILE A 304 -18.39 -29.31 -11.10
C ILE A 304 -18.20 -29.67 -12.59
N ASN A 305 -17.74 -28.72 -13.40
CA ASN A 305 -17.52 -28.94 -14.83
C ASN A 305 -16.41 -29.97 -15.07
N ASP A 306 -15.32 -29.90 -14.31
CA ASP A 306 -14.21 -30.84 -14.42
C ASP A 306 -14.59 -32.24 -13.94
N LEU A 307 -15.35 -32.37 -12.85
CA LEU A 307 -15.92 -33.64 -12.41
C LEU A 307 -16.86 -34.25 -13.45
N LYS A 308 -17.68 -33.43 -14.13
CA LYS A 308 -18.54 -33.91 -15.23
C LYS A 308 -17.72 -34.41 -16.42
N LYS A 309 -16.63 -33.73 -16.78
CA LYS A 309 -15.71 -34.18 -17.84
C LYS A 309 -15.04 -35.49 -17.45
N LEU A 310 -14.57 -35.61 -16.22
CA LEU A 310 -13.96 -36.81 -15.68
C LEU A 310 -14.94 -38.00 -15.71
N LEU A 311 -16.18 -37.80 -15.24
CA LEU A 311 -17.23 -38.82 -15.31
C LEU A 311 -17.53 -39.25 -16.75
N LYS A 312 -17.57 -38.30 -17.70
CA LYS A 312 -17.74 -38.61 -19.12
C LYS A 312 -16.56 -39.45 -19.63
N ALA A 313 -15.32 -39.10 -19.30
CA ALA A 313 -14.12 -39.82 -19.71
C ALA A 313 -14.10 -41.28 -19.21
N TYR A 314 -14.54 -41.52 -17.96
CA TYR A 314 -14.74 -42.88 -17.45
C TYR A 314 -15.80 -43.64 -18.25
N ARG A 315 -16.96 -43.02 -18.51
CA ARG A 315 -18.07 -43.68 -19.22
C ARG A 315 -17.75 -44.06 -20.65
N ILE A 316 -16.89 -43.31 -21.33
CA ILE A 316 -16.46 -43.62 -22.71
C ILE A 316 -15.14 -44.40 -22.78
N GLY A 317 -14.62 -44.85 -21.64
CA GLY A 317 -13.41 -45.68 -21.58
C GLY A 317 -12.09 -44.96 -21.89
N LEU A 318 -12.07 -43.62 -21.93
CA LEU A 318 -10.82 -42.84 -22.08
C LEU A 318 -9.92 -42.94 -20.84
N ILE A 319 -10.52 -43.17 -19.67
CA ILE A 319 -9.80 -43.36 -18.39
C ILE A 319 -10.33 -44.66 -17.78
N LYS A 320 -9.43 -45.58 -17.39
CA LYS A 320 -9.79 -46.80 -16.69
C LYS A 320 -10.31 -46.48 -15.29
N SER A 321 -11.50 -46.97 -14.95
CA SER A 321 -11.90 -47.08 -13.55
C SER A 321 -10.97 -48.08 -12.86
N ASN A 322 -10.30 -47.65 -11.79
CA ASN A 322 -9.62 -48.57 -10.88
C ASN A 322 -10.64 -49.36 -10.07
#